data_AF-A0A9X5XC88-F1
#
_entry.id   AF-A0A9X5XC88-F1
#
_cell.length_a   1.000
_cell.length_b   1.000
_cell.length_c   1.000
_cell.angle_alpha   90.00
_cell.angle_beta   90.00
_cell.angle_gamma   90.00
#
_symmetry.space_group_name_H-M   'P 1'
#
loop_
_entity.id
_entity.type
_entity.pdbx_description
1 polymer ?
#
loop_
_entity_poly.entity_id
_entity_poly.type
_entity_poly.pdbx_seq_one_letter_code
_entity_poly.pdbx_strand_id
1 'polypeptide(L)'
;FHEHGGGTFVDATGICNGRDVDYYKSLSAKTGVHIVACTGFVGGDTALPHFAQANVDYLTQHFLHEITVGIGKTGSLAGVIKVGVSRGGRMTDLDKRIYRAAARASLTAGVPILTHLAIDAENAIAIFNEEGLSLDRVLFGHVDDGVNADKTRDIWIAEQGGRIGFDTFGYETELP
;
A
#
# COMPACT_ATOMS: atom_id res chain seq x y z
N PHE A 1 -19.05 -2.56 -12.29
CA PHE A 1 -18.06 -1.46 -12.20
C PHE A 1 -17.97 -0.65 -13.51
N HIS A 2 -17.47 -1.22 -14.61
CA HIS A 2 -17.34 -0.50 -15.90
C HIS A 2 -18.65 0.06 -16.45
N GLU A 3 -19.73 -0.73 -16.43
CA GLU A 3 -21.07 -0.30 -16.88
C GLU A 3 -21.66 0.87 -16.05
N HIS A 4 -21.13 1.12 -14.86
CA HIS A 4 -21.50 2.25 -14.00
C HIS A 4 -20.51 3.43 -14.12
N GLY A 5 -19.67 3.46 -15.16
CA GLY A 5 -18.73 4.56 -15.45
C GLY A 5 -17.35 4.42 -14.80
N GLY A 6 -17.06 3.32 -14.11
CA GLY A 6 -15.74 3.06 -13.53
C GLY A 6 -14.68 2.74 -14.59
N GLY A 7 -13.58 3.51 -14.61
CA GLY A 7 -12.53 3.36 -15.63
C GLY A 7 -11.20 2.77 -15.12
N THR A 8 -10.91 2.89 -13.82
CA THR A 8 -9.63 2.46 -13.23
C THR A 8 -9.85 1.75 -11.91
N PHE A 9 -9.14 0.65 -11.70
CA PHE A 9 -9.09 -0.09 -10.44
C PHE A 9 -7.64 -0.20 -9.97
N VAL A 10 -7.37 0.20 -8.73
CA VAL A 10 -6.04 0.04 -8.12
C VAL A 10 -6.06 -1.20 -7.25
N ASP A 11 -5.37 -2.25 -7.68
CA ASP A 11 -5.26 -3.48 -6.92
C ASP A 11 -4.16 -3.35 -5.87
N ALA A 12 -4.57 -3.39 -4.60
CA ALA A 12 -3.69 -3.22 -3.44
C ALA A 12 -3.14 -4.55 -2.90
N THR A 13 -3.12 -5.60 -3.72
CA THR A 13 -2.56 -6.90 -3.34
C THR A 13 -1.04 -6.84 -3.38
N GLY A 14 -0.43 -6.75 -2.19
CA GLY A 14 1.03 -6.67 -2.04
C GLY A 14 1.78 -7.96 -2.36
N ILE A 15 3.11 -7.87 -2.30
CA ILE A 15 4.04 -8.99 -2.33
C ILE A 15 3.68 -9.98 -1.22
N CYS A 16 3.77 -11.28 -1.52
CA CYS A 16 3.41 -12.39 -0.63
C CYS A 16 1.91 -12.46 -0.26
N ASN A 17 1.03 -11.69 -0.91
CA ASN A 17 -0.42 -11.68 -0.62
C ASN A 17 -1.30 -12.20 -1.77
N GLY A 18 -0.74 -12.90 -2.76
CA GLY A 18 -1.50 -13.52 -3.85
C GLY A 18 -1.64 -12.69 -5.14
N ARG A 19 -0.84 -11.62 -5.30
CA ARG A 19 -0.83 -10.76 -6.50
C ARG A 19 -0.60 -11.58 -7.80
N ASP A 20 -1.49 -11.46 -8.77
CA ASP A 20 -1.42 -12.15 -10.08
C ASP A 20 -1.56 -11.15 -11.25
N VAL A 21 -0.42 -10.71 -11.77
CA VAL A 21 -0.36 -9.65 -12.79
C VAL A 21 -0.84 -10.12 -14.17
N ASP A 22 -0.65 -11.40 -14.52
CA ASP A 22 -1.13 -11.91 -15.81
C ASP A 22 -2.65 -12.07 -15.79
N TYR A 23 -3.23 -12.41 -14.64
CA TYR A 23 -4.68 -12.31 -14.43
C TYR A 23 -5.18 -10.86 -14.58
N TYR A 24 -4.49 -9.88 -14.00
CA TYR A 24 -4.86 -8.46 -14.14
C TYR A 24 -4.88 -8.01 -15.60
N LYS A 25 -3.87 -8.39 -16.41
CA LYS A 25 -3.86 -8.10 -17.86
C LYS A 25 -5.07 -8.69 -18.57
N SER A 26 -5.36 -9.97 -18.30
CA SER A 26 -6.52 -10.66 -18.89
C SER A 26 -7.83 -9.96 -18.54
N LEU A 27 -7.98 -9.58 -17.26
CA LEU A 27 -9.18 -8.90 -16.76
C LEU A 27 -9.31 -7.50 -17.36
N SER A 28 -8.23 -6.72 -17.41
CA SER A 28 -8.21 -5.39 -18.01
C SER A 28 -8.61 -5.44 -19.49
N ALA A 29 -8.02 -6.35 -20.27
CA ALA A 29 -8.33 -6.51 -21.68
C ALA A 29 -9.79 -6.92 -21.95
N LYS A 30 -10.38 -7.76 -21.08
CA LYS A 30 -11.77 -8.24 -21.23
C LYS A 30 -12.81 -7.23 -20.78
N THR A 31 -12.49 -6.41 -19.77
CA THR A 31 -13.46 -5.50 -19.14
C THR A 31 -13.35 -4.06 -19.64
N GLY A 32 -12.22 -3.68 -20.23
CA GLY A 32 -11.91 -2.29 -20.57
C GLY A 32 -11.48 -1.43 -19.38
N VAL A 33 -11.39 -2.02 -18.18
CA VAL A 33 -10.96 -1.32 -16.95
C VAL A 33 -9.44 -1.28 -16.89
N HIS A 34 -8.86 -0.11 -16.65
CA HIS A 34 -7.43 0.03 -16.37
C HIS A 34 -7.11 -0.50 -14.98
N ILE A 35 -6.20 -1.48 -14.87
CA ILE A 35 -5.82 -2.07 -13.58
C ILE A 35 -4.39 -1.65 -13.22
N VAL A 36 -4.24 -0.99 -12.07
CA VAL A 36 -2.94 -0.58 -11.52
C VAL A 36 -2.52 -1.59 -10.45
N ALA A 37 -1.38 -2.26 -10.64
CA ALA A 37 -0.81 -3.15 -9.63
C ALA A 37 0.02 -2.37 -8.60
N CYS A 38 0.12 -2.89 -7.37
CA CYS A 38 1.03 -2.36 -6.36
C CYS A 38 2.29 -3.24 -6.18
N THR A 39 3.39 -2.63 -5.72
CA THR A 39 4.49 -3.31 -5.02
C THR A 39 4.32 -3.15 -3.50
N GLY A 40 5.29 -3.58 -2.69
CA GLY A 40 5.23 -3.46 -1.23
C GLY A 40 4.39 -4.56 -0.55
N PHE A 41 3.97 -4.35 0.70
CA PHE A 41 3.36 -5.38 1.55
C PHE A 41 2.11 -4.86 2.27
N VAL A 42 1.15 -5.75 2.52
CA VAL A 42 -0.05 -5.44 3.33
C VAL A 42 0.31 -5.35 4.82
N GLY A 43 1.35 -6.06 5.26
CA GLY A 43 1.95 -5.98 6.59
C GLY A 43 3.26 -6.77 6.61
N GLY A 44 4.14 -6.50 7.57
CA GLY A 44 5.38 -7.26 7.75
C GLY A 44 5.15 -8.73 8.06
N ASP A 45 4.05 -9.07 8.73
CA ASP A 45 3.64 -10.43 9.06
C ASP A 45 3.19 -11.29 7.86
N THR A 46 2.96 -10.67 6.70
CA THR A 46 2.72 -11.40 5.44
C THR A 46 4.01 -11.67 4.67
N ALA A 47 5.13 -11.07 5.08
CA ALA A 47 6.39 -11.19 4.36
C ALA A 47 7.02 -12.58 4.54
N LEU A 48 7.41 -13.21 3.43
CA LEU A 48 8.19 -14.45 3.48
C LEU A 48 9.57 -14.22 4.12
N PRO A 49 10.23 -15.27 4.67
CA PRO A 49 11.47 -15.13 5.44
C PRO A 49 12.58 -14.32 4.75
N HIS A 50 12.70 -14.45 3.43
CA HIS A 50 13.64 -13.67 2.62
C HIS A 50 13.46 -12.16 2.79
N PHE A 51 12.22 -11.67 2.70
CA PHE A 51 11.92 -10.24 2.87
C PHE A 51 11.97 -9.82 4.34
N ALA A 52 11.58 -10.69 5.26
CA ALA A 52 11.62 -10.39 6.69
C ALA A 52 13.05 -10.08 7.19
N GLN A 53 14.06 -10.71 6.58
CA GLN A 53 15.48 -10.52 6.91
C GLN A 53 16.15 -9.40 6.09
N ALA A 54 15.49 -8.90 5.04
CA ALA A 54 16.05 -7.88 4.16
C ALA A 54 16.19 -6.52 4.85
N ASN A 55 17.28 -5.80 4.55
CA ASN A 55 17.45 -4.43 5.03
C ASN A 55 16.63 -3.42 4.20
N VAL A 56 16.58 -2.17 4.66
CA VAL A 56 15.83 -1.09 4.01
C VAL A 56 16.28 -0.88 2.56
N ASP A 57 17.58 -0.93 2.29
CA ASP A 57 18.12 -0.70 0.93
C ASP A 57 17.69 -1.79 -0.04
N TYR A 58 17.74 -3.06 0.37
CA TYR A 58 17.26 -4.16 -0.45
C TYR A 58 15.77 -4.01 -0.77
N LEU A 59 14.94 -3.73 0.24
CA LEU A 59 13.50 -3.52 0.04
C LEU A 59 13.24 -2.33 -0.89
N THR A 60 13.99 -1.24 -0.74
CA THR A 60 13.90 -0.04 -1.59
C THR A 60 14.19 -0.40 -3.05
N GLN A 61 15.31 -1.11 -3.30
CA GLN A 61 15.70 -1.51 -4.65
C GLN A 61 14.70 -2.52 -5.25
N HIS A 62 14.13 -3.40 -4.43
CA HIS A 62 13.10 -4.32 -4.88
C HIS A 62 11.83 -3.57 -5.34
N PHE A 63 11.34 -2.62 -4.55
CA PHE A 63 10.18 -1.81 -4.94
C PHE A 63 10.47 -0.99 -6.19
N LEU A 64 11.65 -0.36 -6.28
CA LEU A 64 12.05 0.38 -7.47
C LEU A 64 12.15 -0.49 -8.71
N HIS A 65 12.65 -1.72 -8.58
CA HIS A 65 12.70 -2.66 -9.69
C HIS A 65 11.30 -2.97 -10.21
N GLU A 66 10.33 -3.24 -9.31
CA GLU A 66 8.95 -3.49 -9.74
C GLU A 66 8.27 -2.26 -10.37
N ILE A 67 8.65 -1.05 -9.94
CA ILE A 67 8.11 0.20 -10.48
C ILE A 67 8.73 0.55 -11.84
N THR A 68 10.01 0.24 -12.07
CA THR A 68 10.77 0.76 -13.22
C THR A 68 11.21 -0.30 -14.25
N VAL A 69 11.26 -1.57 -13.86
CA VAL A 69 11.74 -2.67 -14.71
C VAL A 69 10.64 -3.70 -14.94
N GLY A 70 10.02 -4.21 -13.87
CA GLY A 70 8.94 -5.18 -14.00
C GLY A 70 8.65 -5.99 -12.74
N ILE A 71 7.40 -6.43 -12.62
CA ILE A 71 6.97 -7.40 -11.62
C ILE A 71 7.26 -8.81 -12.12
N GLY A 72 8.21 -9.50 -11.49
CA GLY A 72 8.60 -10.85 -11.89
C GLY A 72 9.05 -10.92 -13.35
N LYS A 73 8.41 -11.79 -14.15
CA LYS A 73 8.67 -11.95 -15.60
C LYS A 73 7.56 -11.35 -16.48
N THR A 74 6.67 -10.56 -15.88
CA THR A 74 5.41 -10.16 -16.52
C THR A 74 5.61 -8.99 -17.51
N GLY A 75 6.69 -8.22 -17.37
CA GLY A 75 6.91 -6.98 -18.13
C GLY A 75 5.97 -5.83 -17.75
N SER A 76 5.12 -6.01 -16.73
CA SER A 76 4.25 -4.96 -16.19
C SER A 76 4.89 -4.31 -14.97
N LEU A 77 4.62 -3.02 -14.79
CA LEU A 77 5.17 -2.20 -13.71
C LEU A 77 4.14 -2.01 -12.57
N ALA A 78 4.63 -1.82 -11.35
CA ALA A 78 3.82 -1.34 -10.25
C ALA A 78 3.60 0.18 -10.36
N GLY A 79 2.36 0.63 -10.11
CA GLY A 79 2.00 2.05 -10.13
C GLY A 79 1.88 2.69 -8.74
N VAL A 80 1.83 1.89 -7.68
CA VAL A 80 1.72 2.35 -6.28
C VAL A 80 2.52 1.42 -5.35
N ILE A 81 2.86 1.89 -4.14
CA ILE A 81 3.50 1.06 -3.11
C ILE A 81 2.50 0.81 -1.98
N LYS A 82 2.23 -0.44 -1.64
CA LYS A 82 1.45 -0.82 -0.47
C LYS A 82 2.38 -0.97 0.74
N VAL A 83 1.99 -0.40 1.86
CA VAL A 83 2.61 -0.65 3.17
C VAL A 83 1.52 -0.95 4.17
N GLY A 84 1.85 -1.46 5.34
CA GLY A 84 0.84 -1.65 6.38
C GLY A 84 1.44 -2.08 7.70
N VAL A 85 0.59 -2.02 8.72
CA VAL A 85 0.94 -2.41 10.08
C VAL A 85 0.56 -3.87 10.27
N SER A 86 1.51 -4.68 10.75
CA SER A 86 1.26 -6.09 11.05
C SER A 86 0.14 -6.25 12.08
N ARG A 87 -0.46 -7.46 12.16
CA ARG A 87 -1.46 -7.76 13.18
C ARG A 87 -0.95 -7.44 14.59
N GLY A 88 -1.84 -6.94 15.43
CA GLY A 88 -1.52 -6.50 16.80
C GLY A 88 -1.57 -4.99 17.01
N GLY A 89 -1.86 -4.20 15.97
CA GLY A 89 -2.20 -2.79 16.11
C GLY A 89 -1.02 -1.84 16.25
N ARG A 90 0.22 -2.32 16.15
CA ARG A 90 1.46 -1.53 16.33
C ARG A 90 2.52 -1.97 15.34
N MET A 91 3.29 -1.01 14.82
CA MET A 91 4.37 -1.31 13.88
C MET A 91 5.47 -2.15 14.53
N THR A 92 5.74 -3.30 13.92
CA THR A 92 6.93 -4.11 14.18
C THR A 92 8.17 -3.45 13.56
N ASP A 93 9.36 -3.93 13.92
CA ASP A 93 10.60 -3.45 13.28
C ASP A 93 10.68 -3.79 11.79
N LEU A 94 9.97 -4.82 11.34
CA LEU A 94 9.83 -5.12 9.92
C LEU A 94 8.90 -4.12 9.24
N ASP A 95 7.76 -3.77 9.83
CA ASP A 95 6.86 -2.74 9.30
C ASP A 95 7.62 -1.42 9.13
N LYS A 96 8.36 -1.00 10.16
CA LYS A 96 9.17 0.24 10.10
C LYS A 96 10.21 0.22 8.99
N ARG A 97 10.85 -0.93 8.72
CA ARG A 97 11.79 -1.09 7.59
C ARG A 97 11.07 -0.99 6.24
N ILE A 98 9.90 -1.59 6.12
CA ILE A 98 9.06 -1.53 4.91
C ILE A 98 8.60 -0.09 4.64
N TYR A 99 8.15 0.64 5.66
CA TYR A 99 7.74 2.05 5.53
C TYR A 99 8.89 2.94 5.07
N ARG A 100 10.09 2.80 5.67
CA ARG A 100 11.29 3.55 5.22
C ARG A 100 11.66 3.23 3.78
N ALA A 101 11.63 1.95 3.41
CA ALA A 101 11.93 1.53 2.04
C ALA A 101 10.92 2.07 1.02
N ALA A 102 9.63 2.05 1.37
CA ALA A 102 8.56 2.60 0.54
C ALA A 102 8.72 4.12 0.37
N ALA A 103 9.09 4.84 1.43
CA ALA A 103 9.33 6.29 1.36
C ALA A 103 10.45 6.63 0.37
N ARG A 104 11.59 5.95 0.47
CA ARG A 104 12.74 6.13 -0.44
C ARG A 104 12.39 5.79 -1.88
N ALA A 105 11.67 4.70 -2.10
CA ALA A 105 11.24 4.29 -3.43
C ALA A 105 10.22 5.28 -4.04
N SER A 106 9.26 5.76 -3.24
CA SER A 106 8.28 6.78 -3.65
C SER A 106 8.94 8.11 -4.01
N LEU A 107 9.91 8.57 -3.22
CA LEU A 107 10.69 9.78 -3.52
C LEU A 107 11.46 9.65 -4.85
N THR A 108 12.06 8.49 -5.07
CA THR A 108 12.88 8.24 -6.26
C THR A 108 12.04 8.08 -7.53
N ALA A 109 10.94 7.32 -7.48
CA ALA A 109 10.13 6.99 -8.66
C ALA A 109 8.89 7.87 -8.85
N GLY A 110 8.50 8.65 -7.84
CA GLY A 110 7.33 9.53 -7.90
C GLY A 110 5.99 8.84 -7.76
N VAL A 111 5.95 7.55 -7.40
CA VAL A 111 4.69 6.79 -7.18
C VAL A 111 4.12 7.01 -5.78
N PRO A 112 2.79 6.99 -5.59
CA PRO A 112 2.18 7.19 -4.27
C PRO A 112 2.29 5.92 -3.39
N ILE A 113 2.03 6.12 -2.10
CA ILE A 113 1.96 5.04 -1.10
C ILE A 113 0.51 4.88 -0.64
N LEU A 114 0.05 3.64 -0.54
CA LEU A 114 -1.20 3.26 0.10
C LEU A 114 -0.85 2.53 1.40
N THR A 115 -1.36 2.95 2.54
CA THR A 115 -1.24 2.17 3.79
C THR A 115 -2.39 1.15 3.89
N HIS A 116 -2.15 0.03 4.53
CA HIS A 116 -3.18 -0.85 5.07
C HIS A 116 -3.37 -0.47 6.53
N LEU A 117 -4.60 -0.06 6.85
CA LEU A 117 -4.98 0.51 8.13
C LEU A 117 -4.34 1.87 8.40
N ALA A 118 -5.11 2.77 9.00
CA ALA A 118 -4.66 4.07 9.49
C ALA A 118 -4.33 4.00 11.00
N ILE A 119 -3.81 2.85 11.43
CA ILE A 119 -3.37 2.60 12.80
C ILE A 119 -1.89 2.96 12.97
N ASP A 120 -1.50 3.30 14.20
CA ASP A 120 -0.13 3.72 14.53
C ASP A 120 0.37 4.87 13.62
N ALA A 121 -0.56 5.76 13.26
CA ALA A 121 -0.34 6.82 12.28
C ALA A 121 0.75 7.81 12.71
N GLU A 122 0.95 8.03 14.02
CA GLU A 122 2.07 8.84 14.50
C GLU A 122 3.41 8.26 14.06
N ASN A 123 3.60 6.94 14.15
CA ASN A 123 4.84 6.30 13.72
C ASN A 123 5.00 6.29 12.20
N ALA A 124 3.91 6.05 11.46
CA ALA A 124 3.91 6.15 10.00
C ALA A 124 4.36 7.54 9.54
N ILE A 125 3.72 8.59 10.07
CA ILE A 125 3.99 9.99 9.75
C ILE A 125 5.40 10.39 10.15
N ALA A 126 5.86 9.98 11.34
CA ALA A 126 7.23 10.22 11.77
C ALA A 126 8.25 9.62 10.80
N ILE A 127 8.05 8.36 10.38
CA ILE A 127 8.94 7.70 9.41
C ILE A 127 8.94 8.41 8.06
N PHE A 128 7.77 8.77 7.53
CA PHE A 128 7.71 9.48 6.25
C PHE A 128 8.36 10.86 6.31
N ASN A 129 8.18 11.59 7.42
CA ASN A 129 8.86 12.87 7.65
C ASN A 129 10.38 12.72 7.80
N GLU A 130 10.85 11.70 8.53
CA GLU A 130 12.28 11.38 8.67
C GLU A 130 12.94 11.09 7.31
N GLU A 131 12.24 10.40 6.41
CA GLU A 131 12.71 10.11 5.05
C GLU A 131 12.47 11.26 4.08
N GLY A 132 11.79 12.34 4.49
CA GLY A 132 11.52 13.53 3.66
C GLY A 132 10.39 13.36 2.65
N LEU A 133 9.52 12.35 2.81
CA LEU A 133 8.36 12.13 1.95
C LEU A 133 7.19 13.03 2.36
N SER A 134 6.72 13.86 1.42
CA SER A 134 5.49 14.64 1.60
C SER A 134 4.27 13.72 1.71
N LEU A 135 3.43 13.96 2.72
CA LEU A 135 2.26 13.14 3.01
C LEU A 135 1.12 13.30 1.99
N ASP A 136 1.16 14.32 1.11
CA ASP A 136 0.18 14.49 0.03
C ASP A 136 0.20 13.34 -0.99
N ARG A 137 1.26 12.52 -0.98
CA ARG A 137 1.47 11.29 -1.75
C ARG A 137 1.09 10.00 -1.01
N VAL A 138 0.62 10.11 0.24
CA VAL A 138 0.30 8.96 1.08
C VAL A 138 -1.20 8.91 1.34
N LEU A 139 -1.83 7.82 0.93
CA LEU A 139 -3.20 7.49 1.31
C LEU A 139 -3.19 6.56 2.51
N PHE A 140 -3.77 7.02 3.62
CA PHE A 140 -4.04 6.24 4.81
C PHE A 140 -5.36 5.49 4.62
N GLY A 141 -5.29 4.19 4.34
CA GLY A 141 -6.46 3.35 4.04
C GLY A 141 -7.17 2.82 5.28
N HIS A 142 -8.37 2.27 5.09
CA HIS A 142 -9.23 1.70 6.12
C HIS A 142 -9.48 2.65 7.30
N VAL A 143 -9.68 3.95 7.03
CA VAL A 143 -10.02 4.89 8.11
C VAL A 143 -11.42 4.63 8.68
N ASP A 144 -12.24 3.94 7.89
CA ASP A 144 -13.62 3.51 8.12
C ASP A 144 -13.76 2.04 8.54
N ASP A 145 -12.65 1.32 8.74
CA ASP A 145 -12.71 -0.05 9.26
C ASP A 145 -13.35 -0.09 10.65
N GLY A 146 -14.53 -0.71 10.77
CA GLY A 146 -15.41 -0.57 11.95
C GLY A 146 -14.78 -0.90 13.30
N VAL A 147 -13.79 -1.81 13.36
CA VAL A 147 -13.09 -2.14 14.63
C VAL A 147 -12.13 -1.01 15.07
N ASN A 148 -11.66 -0.22 14.11
CA ASN A 148 -10.66 0.81 14.26
C ASN A 148 -11.19 2.23 14.01
N ALA A 149 -12.36 2.40 13.38
CA ALA A 149 -12.91 3.68 12.94
C ALA A 149 -12.96 4.70 14.09
N ASP A 150 -13.49 4.31 15.25
CA ASP A 150 -13.57 5.17 16.44
C ASP A 150 -12.20 5.53 17.05
N LYS A 151 -11.14 4.81 16.68
CA LYS A 151 -9.76 4.99 17.17
C LYS A 151 -8.89 5.71 16.15
N THR A 152 -9.29 5.72 14.88
CA THR A 152 -8.55 6.36 13.80
C THR A 152 -8.71 7.88 13.92
N ARG A 153 -7.58 8.59 13.92
CA ARG A 153 -7.55 10.06 14.01
C ARG A 153 -7.52 10.68 12.61
N ASP A 154 -8.53 10.40 11.81
CA ASP A 154 -8.62 10.78 10.38
C ASP A 154 -8.43 12.28 10.12
N ILE A 155 -9.10 13.15 10.88
CA ILE A 155 -8.95 14.61 10.78
C ILE A 155 -7.51 15.02 11.05
N TRP A 156 -6.90 14.47 12.11
CA TRP A 156 -5.52 14.78 12.47
C TRP A 156 -4.53 14.32 11.39
N ILE A 157 -4.73 13.13 10.80
CA ILE A 157 -3.92 12.63 9.67
C ILE A 157 -4.03 13.59 8.48
N ALA A 158 -5.24 14.06 8.17
CA ALA A 158 -5.46 15.03 7.09
C ALA A 158 -4.78 16.38 7.38
N GLU A 159 -4.80 16.85 8.64
CA GLU A 159 -4.08 18.06 9.08
C GLU A 159 -2.56 17.94 8.95
N GLN A 160 -2.00 16.73 9.03
CA GLN A 160 -0.57 16.49 8.73
C GLN A 160 -0.29 16.49 7.21
N GLY A 161 -1.32 16.51 6.36
CA GLY A 161 -1.21 16.53 4.90
C GLY A 161 -1.47 15.18 4.23
N GLY A 162 -1.80 14.14 4.99
CA GLY A 162 -2.14 12.82 4.48
C GLY A 162 -3.47 12.80 3.70
N ARG A 163 -3.62 11.84 2.78
CA ARG A 163 -4.91 11.53 2.15
C ARG A 163 -5.64 10.46 2.96
N ILE A 164 -6.96 10.55 3.02
CA ILE A 164 -7.83 9.69 3.82
C ILE A 164 -8.56 8.71 2.90
N GLY A 165 -8.39 7.42 3.14
CA GLY A 165 -9.00 6.34 2.38
C GLY A 165 -10.19 5.74 3.11
N PHE A 166 -11.40 6.15 2.72
CA PHE A 166 -12.64 5.45 3.04
C PHE A 166 -12.82 4.34 1.99
N ASP A 167 -12.34 3.14 2.30
CA ASP A 167 -12.17 2.05 1.33
C ASP A 167 -12.77 0.71 1.79
N THR A 168 -13.60 0.72 2.84
CA THR A 168 -14.30 -0.45 3.37
C THR A 168 -15.83 -0.34 3.25
N PHE A 169 -16.36 0.51 2.36
CA PHE A 169 -17.80 0.56 2.09
C PHE A 169 -18.37 -0.84 1.75
N GLY A 170 -19.36 -1.30 2.51
CA GLY A 170 -19.98 -2.62 2.35
C GLY A 170 -19.33 -3.75 3.18
N TYR A 171 -18.23 -3.48 3.89
CA TYR A 171 -17.55 -4.48 4.75
C TYR A 171 -18.40 -4.94 5.93
N GLU A 172 -19.44 -4.20 6.32
CA GLU A 172 -20.41 -4.62 7.34
C GLU A 172 -21.11 -5.95 7.01
N THR A 173 -20.99 -6.43 5.76
CA THR A 173 -21.48 -7.75 5.32
C THR A 173 -20.45 -8.88 5.42
N GLU A 174 -19.17 -8.55 5.61
CA GLU A 174 -18.02 -9.48 5.59
C GLU A 174 -17.50 -9.78 7.01
N LEU A 175 -17.83 -8.96 8.01
CA LEU A 175 -17.45 -9.14 9.41
C LEU A 175 -18.72 -9.39 10.28
N PRO A 176 -18.71 -10.38 11.17
CA PRO A 176 -19.86 -10.72 12.03
C PRO A 176 -20.19 -9.64 13.07
#